data_AF-A0ABF7QXN9-F1
#
_entry.id   AF-A0ABF7QXN9-F1
#
_cell.length_a   1.000
_cell.length_b   1.000
_cell.length_c   1.000
_cell.angle_alpha   90.00
_cell.angle_beta   90.00
_cell.angle_gamma   90.00
#
_symmetry.space_group_name_H-M   'P 1'
#
loop_
_entity.id
_entity.type
_entity.pdbx_description
1 polymer ?
#
loop_
_entity_poly.entity_id
_entity_poly.type
_entity_poly.pdbx_seq_one_letter_code
_entity_poly.pdbx_strand_id
1 'polypeptide(L)'
;MAAILAAIDRQPQAGATNPYAGAGDEVFHEHDTRVFFFDRLMRLLGWELGPGGNVAEEARIKADTTKFVDYLGVNAITRAPALILEAKSWDKPNITGKGRWRHETKPNLIVAAVKHINSDGPKDKSPVTGEWHDNLSQLARYVRLFKEQHEHDVPCAVLSSGQWLLIFKTPVATFCNSDVNDQQFCLIERDDYVAQAHVIFEQMARVKLADTAPTRIRSTQLANYVRAGSFTAAYHGLLINYEASGSPLFVQQPRILVYPAIFVQRDDNALFTVIDAEIPIVLQLSRTDDGEETLAPHINEVAAAAAKLLASCTAELAIPIQPSGLDEFPGFPESSAVAAGGLALGEPRKLLIQPVRTAPNNWLAVTGTLPHYLHEAPVLQCRFHAWSECQVVHCSIGANAVNSPSIDRPRAFFIDTKLHHCAHQTVADRRADRCHIKAIDARTCCKACAYHVSCWSTAESLVLPCGT
;
A
#
# COMPACT_ATOMS: atom_id res chain seq x y z
N MET A 1 26.72 1.01 4.26
CA MET A 1 27.33 -0.33 4.10
C MET A 1 28.37 -0.63 5.18
N ALA A 2 29.45 0.15 5.32
CA ALA A 2 30.51 -0.09 6.32
C ALA A 2 29.99 -0.27 7.77
N ALA A 3 29.01 0.54 8.18
CA ALA A 3 28.40 0.42 9.51
C ALA A 3 27.63 -0.90 9.72
N ILE A 4 27.01 -1.46 8.68
CA ILE A 4 26.29 -2.75 8.76
C ILE A 4 27.31 -3.88 8.93
N LEU A 5 28.36 -3.89 8.10
CA LEU A 5 29.45 -4.88 8.19
C LEU A 5 30.13 -4.84 9.55
N ALA A 6 30.51 -3.64 10.02
CA ALA A 6 31.11 -3.47 11.34
C ALA A 6 30.20 -3.92 12.48
N ALA A 7 28.88 -3.80 12.33
CA ALA A 7 27.93 -4.22 13.35
C ALA A 7 27.74 -5.75 13.40
N ILE A 8 27.95 -6.46 12.29
CA ILE A 8 28.01 -7.93 12.25
C ILE A 8 29.33 -8.43 12.80
N ASP A 9 30.44 -7.78 12.44
CA ASP A 9 31.75 -8.12 12.98
C ASP A 9 31.87 -7.91 14.50
N ARG A 10 31.02 -7.02 15.06
CA ARG A 10 30.88 -6.77 16.50
C ARG A 10 29.84 -7.64 17.18
N GLN A 11 28.97 -8.35 16.43
CA GLN A 11 28.16 -9.39 17.07
C GLN A 11 29.13 -10.45 17.58
N PRO A 12 28.85 -11.09 18.72
CA PRO A 12 29.78 -12.05 19.29
C PRO A 12 30.07 -13.16 18.27
N GLN A 13 31.24 -13.08 17.65
CA GLN A 13 31.93 -14.24 17.14
C GLN A 13 32.06 -15.20 18.31
N ALA A 14 31.57 -16.43 18.16
CA ALA A 14 31.80 -17.58 19.03
C ALA A 14 32.19 -17.24 20.49
N GLY A 15 31.21 -17.23 21.40
CA GLY A 15 31.50 -17.23 22.85
C GLY A 15 30.67 -16.35 23.77
N ALA A 16 29.68 -15.58 23.28
CA ALA A 16 28.72 -14.95 24.18
C ALA A 16 27.67 -15.97 24.61
N THR A 17 27.76 -16.41 25.87
CA THR A 17 26.76 -17.24 26.53
C THR A 17 25.40 -16.54 26.49
N ASN A 18 24.46 -17.08 25.69
CA ASN A 18 23.04 -16.81 25.91
C ASN A 18 22.70 -17.46 27.26
N PRO A 19 22.31 -16.70 28.30
CA PRO A 19 22.08 -17.24 29.64
C PRO A 19 20.91 -18.23 29.72
N TYR A 20 20.17 -18.41 28.61
CA TYR A 20 19.04 -19.33 28.49
C TYR A 20 19.22 -20.40 27.41
N ALA A 21 20.32 -20.42 26.65
CA ALA A 21 20.62 -21.51 25.73
C ALA A 21 21.54 -22.51 26.44
N GLY A 22 21.04 -23.71 26.75
CA GLY A 22 21.92 -24.84 27.07
C GLY A 22 22.92 -25.04 25.93
N ALA A 23 24.19 -25.35 26.25
CA ALA A 23 25.32 -25.58 25.35
C ALA A 23 24.99 -25.39 23.86
N GLY A 24 24.91 -24.13 23.42
CA GLY A 24 24.36 -23.76 22.12
C GLY A 24 25.32 -24.13 20.98
N ASP A 25 24.75 -24.69 19.91
CA ASP A 25 25.48 -24.95 18.66
C ASP A 25 26.13 -23.66 18.13
N GLU A 26 27.38 -23.78 17.71
CA GLU A 26 28.29 -22.69 17.33
C GLU A 26 27.98 -22.07 15.95
N VAL A 27 26.81 -22.33 15.37
CA VAL A 27 26.48 -22.03 13.96
C VAL A 27 25.57 -20.81 13.86
N PHE A 28 26.04 -19.78 13.15
CA PHE A 28 25.24 -18.61 12.80
C PHE A 28 24.09 -19.03 11.86
N HIS A 29 22.86 -19.06 12.36
CA HIS A 29 21.74 -19.60 11.59
C HIS A 29 21.24 -18.61 10.52
N GLU A 30 20.42 -19.11 9.59
CA GLU A 30 19.79 -18.31 8.55
C GLU A 30 18.96 -17.15 9.14
N HIS A 31 18.27 -17.41 10.25
CA HIS A 31 17.52 -16.38 10.99
C HIS A 31 18.42 -15.23 11.49
N ASP A 32 19.59 -15.54 12.04
CA ASP A 32 20.54 -14.53 12.51
C ASP A 32 21.06 -13.68 11.33
N THR A 33 21.29 -14.32 10.19
CA THR A 33 21.71 -13.63 8.95
C THR A 33 20.66 -12.63 8.47
N ARG A 34 19.39 -13.03 8.52
CA ARG A 34 18.25 -12.19 8.19
C ARG A 34 18.16 -10.97 9.10
N VAL A 35 18.13 -11.17 10.41
CA VAL A 35 17.96 -10.09 11.40
C VAL A 35 19.17 -9.14 11.45
N PHE A 36 20.39 -9.68 11.47
CA PHE A 36 21.59 -8.86 11.68
C PHE A 36 22.13 -8.20 10.41
N PHE A 37 21.90 -8.81 9.23
CA PHE A 37 22.36 -8.25 7.95
C PHE A 37 21.21 -7.73 7.08
N PHE A 38 20.33 -8.63 6.62
CA PHE A 38 19.38 -8.30 5.56
C PHE A 38 18.36 -7.25 6.00
N ASP A 39 17.84 -7.31 7.23
CA ASP A 39 16.91 -6.29 7.73
C ASP A 39 17.53 -4.88 7.67
N ARG A 40 18.81 -4.77 8.04
CA ARG A 40 19.54 -3.51 8.05
C ARG A 40 19.88 -3.05 6.64
N LEU A 41 20.24 -3.98 5.75
CA LEU A 41 20.48 -3.71 4.35
C LEU A 41 19.22 -3.19 3.67
N MET A 42 18.09 -3.86 3.88
CA MET A 42 16.78 -3.48 3.34
C MET A 42 16.38 -2.08 3.80
N ARG A 43 16.48 -1.78 5.10
CA ARG A 43 16.23 -0.43 5.64
C ARG A 43 17.17 0.62 5.04
N LEU A 44 18.45 0.30 4.89
CA LEU A 44 19.42 1.22 4.27
C LEU A 44 19.09 1.53 2.81
N LEU A 45 18.55 0.55 2.08
CA LEU A 45 18.09 0.67 0.70
C LEU A 45 16.73 1.37 0.58
N GLY A 46 16.18 1.87 1.68
CA GLY A 46 14.93 2.62 1.74
C GLY A 46 13.67 1.75 1.78
N TRP A 47 13.80 0.45 2.00
CA TRP A 47 12.67 -0.45 2.19
C TRP A 47 12.15 -0.42 3.63
N GLU A 48 10.84 -0.57 3.79
CA GLU A 48 10.15 -0.56 5.08
C GLU A 48 9.69 -1.98 5.41
N LEU A 49 10.28 -2.56 6.47
CA LEU A 49 9.97 -3.89 6.99
C LEU A 49 8.84 -3.84 8.04
N GLY A 50 8.28 -4.99 8.39
CA GLY A 50 7.27 -5.12 9.44
C GLY A 50 5.84 -4.70 9.07
N PRO A 51 4.93 -4.63 10.06
CA PRO A 51 3.50 -4.36 9.84
C PRO A 51 3.25 -3.05 9.09
N GLY A 52 2.63 -3.17 7.91
CA GLY A 52 2.37 -2.02 7.06
C GLY A 52 3.60 -1.53 6.29
N GLY A 53 4.74 -2.23 6.32
CA GLY A 53 5.88 -1.95 5.44
C GLY A 53 5.60 -2.21 3.96
N ASN A 54 6.56 -1.88 3.10
CA ASN A 54 6.55 -2.19 1.66
C ASN A 54 7.40 -3.43 1.33
N VAL A 55 7.78 -4.19 2.35
CA VAL A 55 8.39 -5.52 2.23
C VAL A 55 7.58 -6.50 3.08
N ALA A 56 7.22 -7.62 2.48
CA ALA A 56 6.70 -8.77 3.20
C ALA A 56 7.86 -9.71 3.54
N GLU A 57 8.09 -9.92 4.83
CA GLU A 57 9.02 -10.94 5.35
C GLU A 57 8.30 -12.29 5.39
N GLU A 58 8.97 -13.37 4.97
CA GLU A 58 8.38 -14.71 4.87
C GLU A 58 7.07 -14.69 4.07
N ALA A 59 7.11 -14.00 2.92
CA ALA A 59 5.95 -13.76 2.10
C ALA A 59 5.38 -15.11 1.62
N ARG A 60 4.16 -15.43 2.11
CA ARG A 60 3.43 -16.62 1.70
C ARG A 60 2.93 -16.44 0.27
N ILE A 61 3.44 -17.27 -0.63
CA ILE A 61 2.89 -17.39 -1.98
C ILE A 61 2.04 -18.67 -2.03
N LYS A 62 0.72 -18.51 -2.20
CA LYS A 62 -0.20 -19.64 -2.35
C LYS A 62 -0.17 -20.15 -3.79
N ALA A 63 0.54 -21.26 -4.00
CA ALA A 63 0.31 -22.21 -5.09
C ALA A 63 -0.27 -23.51 -4.50
N ASP A 64 -0.25 -24.64 -5.21
CA ASP A 64 -0.70 -25.96 -4.70
C ASP A 64 -0.03 -26.38 -3.38
N THR A 65 1.12 -25.78 -3.05
CA THR A 65 1.81 -25.86 -1.75
C THR A 65 2.18 -24.45 -1.27
N THR A 66 2.02 -24.16 0.02
CA THR A 66 2.46 -22.88 0.62
C THR A 66 3.99 -22.75 0.53
N LYS A 67 4.48 -21.70 -0.15
CA LYS A 67 5.91 -21.36 -0.22
C LYS A 67 6.16 -20.01 0.42
N PHE A 68 7.37 -19.82 0.93
CA PHE A 68 7.78 -18.62 1.65
C PHE A 68 8.99 -18.01 0.93
N VAL A 69 8.86 -16.75 0.51
CA VAL A 69 10.00 -15.93 0.07
C VAL A 69 10.51 -15.18 1.27
N ASP A 70 11.82 -15.16 1.52
CA ASP A 70 12.36 -14.50 2.72
C ASP A 70 12.02 -13.01 2.76
N TYR A 71 12.22 -12.28 1.65
CA TYR A 71 11.78 -10.90 1.51
C TYR A 71 11.17 -10.65 0.13
N LEU A 72 9.96 -10.12 0.11
CA LEU A 72 9.28 -9.63 -1.09
C LEU A 72 9.02 -8.13 -0.97
N GLY A 73 9.83 -7.32 -1.65
CA GLY A 73 9.61 -5.89 -1.80
C GLY A 73 8.54 -5.62 -2.86
N VAL A 74 7.58 -4.76 -2.54
CA VAL A 74 6.47 -4.41 -3.42
C VAL A 74 6.40 -2.91 -3.66
N ASN A 75 5.93 -2.51 -4.84
CA ASN A 75 5.57 -1.12 -5.07
C ASN A 75 4.41 -0.75 -4.13
N ALA A 76 4.53 0.34 -3.38
CA ALA A 76 3.51 0.73 -2.40
C ALA A 76 2.17 1.10 -3.05
N ILE A 77 2.19 1.52 -4.32
CA ILE A 77 1.04 1.96 -5.10
C ILE A 77 0.46 0.78 -5.87
N THR A 78 1.24 0.19 -6.80
CA THR A 78 0.74 -0.86 -7.70
C THR A 78 0.70 -2.24 -7.04
N ARG A 79 1.39 -2.42 -5.91
CA ARG A 79 1.61 -3.72 -5.23
C ARG A 79 2.33 -4.76 -6.06
N ALA A 80 2.79 -4.39 -7.26
CA ALA A 80 3.59 -5.25 -8.10
C ALA A 80 4.90 -5.62 -7.37
N PRO A 81 5.36 -6.87 -7.51
CA PRO A 81 6.62 -7.31 -6.92
C PRO A 81 7.77 -6.54 -7.57
N ALA A 82 8.55 -5.86 -6.74
CA ALA A 82 9.66 -5.00 -7.16
C ALA A 82 11.03 -5.61 -6.82
N LEU A 83 11.08 -6.41 -5.76
CA LEU A 83 12.30 -7.09 -5.30
C LEU A 83 11.94 -8.46 -4.71
N ILE A 84 12.65 -9.50 -5.15
CA ILE A 84 12.71 -10.79 -4.46
C ILE A 84 14.08 -10.92 -3.83
N LEU A 85 14.18 -11.22 -2.54
CA LEU A 85 15.44 -11.58 -1.90
C LEU A 85 15.26 -12.88 -1.14
N GLU A 86 16.07 -13.87 -1.51
CA GLU A 86 16.21 -15.15 -0.85
C GLU A 86 17.52 -15.15 -0.06
N ALA A 87 17.40 -15.34 1.26
CA ALA A 87 18.50 -15.35 2.19
C ALA A 87 18.99 -16.79 2.43
N LYS A 88 20.25 -16.91 2.81
CA LYS A 88 20.90 -18.16 3.23
C LYS A 88 21.76 -17.88 4.47
N SER A 89 22.14 -18.93 5.19
CA SER A 89 23.05 -18.80 6.35
C SER A 89 24.37 -18.12 5.98
N TRP A 90 24.91 -17.34 6.90
CA TRP A 90 26.12 -16.53 6.73
C TRP A 90 27.35 -17.30 6.25
N ASP A 91 27.49 -18.54 6.68
CA ASP A 91 28.61 -19.43 6.38
C ASP A 91 28.52 -20.09 4.99
N LYS A 92 27.42 -19.89 4.26
CA LYS A 92 27.22 -20.54 2.97
C LYS A 92 28.27 -20.09 1.95
N PRO A 93 28.99 -21.05 1.33
CA PRO A 93 30.06 -20.74 0.40
C PRO A 93 29.48 -20.11 -0.89
N ASN A 94 30.34 -19.33 -1.55
CA ASN A 94 30.05 -18.80 -2.89
C ASN A 94 29.85 -19.95 -3.91
N ILE A 95 29.38 -19.62 -5.11
CA ILE A 95 29.03 -20.59 -6.15
C ILE A 95 30.23 -21.48 -6.52
N THR A 96 29.98 -22.79 -6.55
CA THR A 96 31.02 -23.82 -6.75
C THR A 96 30.61 -24.80 -7.84
N GLY A 97 31.54 -25.04 -8.77
CA GLY A 97 31.34 -25.92 -9.92
C GLY A 97 31.60 -27.40 -9.62
N LYS A 98 30.96 -28.29 -10.38
CA LYS A 98 31.11 -29.75 -10.29
C LYS A 98 31.80 -30.31 -11.54
N GLY A 99 32.65 -31.33 -11.34
CA GLY A 99 33.34 -32.01 -12.44
C GLY A 99 34.16 -31.04 -13.31
N ARG A 100 33.87 -31.01 -14.61
CA ARG A 100 34.55 -30.12 -15.57
C ARG A 100 34.38 -28.62 -15.27
N TRP A 101 33.38 -28.25 -14.48
CA TRP A 101 33.06 -26.85 -14.17
C TRP A 101 33.81 -26.30 -12.95
N ARG A 102 34.65 -27.10 -12.28
CA ARG A 102 35.38 -26.69 -11.06
C ARG A 102 36.32 -25.50 -11.24
N HIS A 103 36.83 -25.30 -12.46
CA HIS A 103 37.80 -24.25 -12.79
C HIS A 103 37.21 -23.13 -13.65
N GLU A 104 35.90 -23.14 -13.85
CA GLU A 104 35.22 -22.13 -14.65
C GLU A 104 35.11 -20.81 -13.87
N THR A 105 35.07 -19.69 -14.59
CA THR A 105 34.84 -18.39 -13.95
C THR A 105 33.43 -18.32 -13.34
N LYS A 106 33.27 -17.57 -12.23
CA LYS A 106 31.96 -17.47 -11.55
C LYS A 106 30.83 -17.00 -12.49
N PRO A 107 31.02 -15.98 -13.37
CA PRO A 107 29.98 -15.57 -14.32
C PRO A 107 29.58 -16.69 -15.29
N ASN A 108 30.55 -17.36 -15.91
CA ASN A 108 30.27 -18.47 -16.83
C ASN A 108 29.60 -19.65 -16.12
N LEU A 109 29.99 -19.93 -14.88
CA LEU A 109 29.38 -20.96 -14.06
C LEU A 109 27.91 -20.63 -13.72
N ILE A 110 27.60 -19.37 -13.38
CA ILE A 110 26.23 -18.91 -13.16
C ILE A 110 25.40 -19.05 -14.45
N VAL A 111 25.92 -18.57 -15.58
CA VAL A 111 25.24 -18.70 -16.89
C VAL A 111 24.95 -20.17 -17.21
N ALA A 112 25.92 -21.05 -17.03
CA ALA A 112 25.75 -22.48 -17.25
C ALA A 112 24.70 -23.09 -16.32
N ALA A 113 24.72 -22.73 -15.03
CA ALA A 113 23.74 -23.21 -14.05
C ALA A 113 22.31 -22.74 -14.38
N VAL A 114 22.14 -21.46 -14.73
CA VAL A 114 20.81 -20.93 -15.10
C VAL A 114 20.32 -21.56 -16.39
N LYS A 115 21.16 -21.71 -17.43
CA LYS A 115 20.77 -22.42 -18.67
C LYS A 115 20.33 -23.86 -18.39
N HIS A 116 21.05 -24.55 -17.50
CA HIS A 116 20.67 -25.90 -17.05
C HIS A 116 19.29 -25.91 -16.37
N ILE A 117 19.00 -24.94 -15.51
CA ILE A 117 17.70 -24.78 -14.82
C ILE A 117 16.58 -24.36 -15.79
N ASN A 118 16.85 -23.52 -16.78
CA ASN A 118 15.87 -23.13 -17.80
C ASN A 118 15.54 -24.26 -18.78
N SER A 119 16.39 -25.28 -18.86
CA SER A 119 16.16 -26.48 -19.66
C SER A 119 15.57 -27.65 -18.85
N ASP A 120 15.10 -27.39 -17.61
CA ASP A 120 14.63 -28.39 -16.65
C ASP A 120 15.62 -29.54 -16.42
N GLY A 121 16.91 -29.23 -16.45
CA GLY A 121 17.98 -30.20 -16.30
C GLY A 121 17.99 -30.84 -14.90
N PRO A 122 18.29 -32.15 -14.78
CA PRO A 122 18.24 -32.82 -13.48
C PRO A 122 19.43 -32.44 -12.59
N LYS A 123 19.21 -32.43 -11.27
CA LYS A 123 20.15 -31.96 -10.25
C LYS A 123 21.50 -32.67 -10.27
N ASP A 124 21.54 -33.96 -10.55
CA ASP A 124 22.75 -34.79 -10.56
C ASP A 124 23.75 -34.37 -11.66
N LYS A 125 23.23 -33.84 -12.77
CA LYS A 125 23.98 -33.34 -13.93
C LYS A 125 24.26 -31.83 -13.88
N SER A 126 23.87 -31.16 -12.81
CA SER A 126 24.05 -29.72 -12.67
C SER A 126 25.53 -29.30 -12.80
N PRO A 127 25.83 -28.18 -13.47
CA PRO A 127 27.16 -27.57 -13.47
C PRO A 127 27.67 -27.17 -12.08
N VAL A 128 26.75 -26.93 -11.14
CA VAL A 128 27.03 -26.47 -9.77
C VAL A 128 26.72 -27.56 -8.73
N THR A 129 27.09 -27.32 -7.48
CA THR A 129 26.70 -28.22 -6.38
C THR A 129 25.18 -28.36 -6.29
N GLY A 130 24.73 -29.47 -5.70
CA GLY A 130 23.29 -29.74 -5.56
C GLY A 130 22.57 -28.67 -4.74
N GLU A 131 23.23 -28.10 -3.75
CA GLU A 131 22.69 -27.00 -2.96
C GLU A 131 22.49 -25.72 -3.80
N TRP A 132 23.49 -25.33 -4.59
CA TRP A 132 23.39 -24.17 -5.48
C TRP A 132 22.32 -24.37 -6.57
N HIS A 133 22.20 -25.60 -7.08
CA HIS A 133 21.13 -25.96 -8.00
C HIS A 133 19.75 -25.72 -7.36
N ASP A 134 19.53 -26.18 -6.12
CA ASP A 134 18.26 -26.03 -5.43
C ASP A 134 17.95 -24.54 -5.15
N ASN A 135 18.92 -23.77 -4.66
CA ASN A 135 18.76 -22.35 -4.37
C ASN A 135 18.40 -21.54 -5.63
N LEU A 136 19.11 -21.76 -6.74
CA LEU A 136 18.81 -21.08 -8.01
C LEU A 136 17.46 -21.54 -8.59
N SER A 137 17.14 -22.84 -8.47
CA SER A 137 15.85 -23.37 -8.92
C SER A 137 14.68 -22.81 -8.12
N GLN A 138 14.88 -22.55 -6.82
CA GLN A 138 13.88 -21.93 -5.97
C GLN A 138 13.63 -20.48 -6.40
N LEU A 139 14.70 -19.69 -6.58
CA LEU A 139 14.58 -18.30 -7.04
C LEU A 139 13.93 -18.21 -8.44
N ALA A 140 14.38 -19.04 -9.39
CA ALA A 140 13.82 -19.12 -10.74
C ALA A 140 12.31 -19.40 -10.71
N ARG A 141 11.88 -20.31 -9.82
CA ARG A 141 10.48 -20.65 -9.64
C ARG A 141 9.65 -19.47 -9.14
N TYR A 142 10.16 -18.67 -8.20
CA TYR A 142 9.46 -17.47 -7.76
C TYR A 142 9.29 -16.46 -8.90
N VAL A 143 10.34 -16.22 -9.67
CA VAL A 143 10.30 -15.29 -10.82
C VAL A 143 9.28 -15.77 -11.87
N ARG A 144 9.35 -17.04 -12.27
CA ARG A 144 8.40 -17.64 -13.23
C ARG A 144 6.97 -17.58 -12.72
N LEU A 145 6.75 -17.88 -11.44
CA LEU A 145 5.42 -17.82 -10.84
C LEU A 145 4.80 -16.42 -10.93
N PHE A 146 5.55 -15.36 -10.58
CA PHE A 146 5.04 -13.99 -10.71
C PHE A 146 4.74 -13.60 -12.16
N LYS A 147 5.57 -14.06 -13.11
CA LYS A 147 5.35 -13.79 -14.53
C LYS A 147 4.15 -14.55 -15.10
N GLU A 148 4.08 -15.85 -14.87
CA GLU A 148 3.11 -16.75 -15.49
C GLU A 148 1.74 -16.68 -14.83
N GLN A 149 1.67 -16.52 -13.50
CA GLN A 149 0.39 -16.52 -12.77
C GLN A 149 -0.17 -15.12 -12.53
N HIS A 150 0.69 -14.09 -12.49
CA HIS A 150 0.30 -12.73 -12.12
C HIS A 150 0.67 -11.68 -13.16
N GLU A 151 1.22 -12.09 -14.31
CA GLU A 151 1.64 -11.20 -15.42
C GLU A 151 2.60 -10.07 -14.98
N HIS A 152 3.34 -10.29 -13.89
CA HIS A 152 4.23 -9.27 -13.31
C HIS A 152 5.69 -9.55 -13.64
N ASP A 153 6.35 -8.55 -14.22
CA ASP A 153 7.79 -8.55 -14.41
C ASP A 153 8.50 -8.04 -13.16
N VAL A 154 9.10 -8.96 -12.41
CA VAL A 154 9.92 -8.63 -11.24
C VAL A 154 11.18 -7.90 -11.73
N PRO A 155 11.46 -6.65 -11.32
CA PRO A 155 12.63 -5.91 -11.76
C PRO A 155 13.96 -6.46 -11.20
N CYS A 156 13.94 -6.99 -9.98
CA CYS A 156 15.17 -7.43 -9.30
C CYS A 156 14.93 -8.70 -8.48
N ALA A 157 15.83 -9.67 -8.61
CA ALA A 157 15.84 -10.88 -7.79
C ALA A 157 17.25 -11.11 -7.22
N VAL A 158 17.34 -11.43 -5.94
CA VAL A 158 18.60 -11.54 -5.20
C VAL A 158 18.66 -12.87 -4.47
N LEU A 159 19.79 -13.55 -4.59
CA LEU A 159 20.16 -14.69 -3.76
C LEU A 159 21.43 -14.31 -2.98
N SER A 160 21.45 -14.54 -1.67
CA SER A 160 22.57 -14.08 -0.86
C SER A 160 22.72 -14.82 0.47
N SER A 161 23.97 -14.99 0.92
CA SER A 161 24.31 -15.38 2.30
C SER A 161 24.76 -14.21 3.17
N GLY A 162 24.79 -12.98 2.64
CA GLY A 162 25.46 -11.85 3.28
C GLY A 162 26.98 -11.81 3.06
N GLN A 163 27.65 -12.95 2.87
CA GLN A 163 29.06 -12.98 2.41
C GLN A 163 29.22 -12.71 0.90
N TRP A 164 28.16 -12.96 0.14
CA TRP A 164 28.07 -12.64 -1.28
C TRP A 164 26.64 -12.24 -1.64
N LEU A 165 26.49 -11.36 -2.62
CA LEU A 165 25.22 -10.91 -3.20
C LEU A 165 25.22 -11.29 -4.69
N LEU A 166 24.34 -12.21 -5.09
CA LEU A 166 24.04 -12.48 -6.49
C LEU A 166 22.74 -11.76 -6.86
N ILE A 167 22.87 -10.67 -7.62
CA ILE A 167 21.76 -9.79 -8.01
C ILE A 167 21.46 -10.00 -9.49
N PHE A 168 20.25 -10.46 -9.80
CA PHE A 168 19.73 -10.55 -11.17
C PHE A 168 19.00 -9.25 -11.52
N LYS A 169 19.53 -8.53 -12.51
CA LYS A 169 19.06 -7.20 -12.97
C LYS A 169 17.85 -7.29 -13.91
N THR A 170 17.70 -8.44 -14.57
CA THR A 170 16.62 -8.71 -15.53
C THR A 170 16.08 -10.14 -15.33
N PRO A 171 15.53 -10.46 -14.15
CA PRO A 171 15.31 -11.85 -13.74
C PRO A 171 14.33 -12.58 -14.65
N VAL A 172 13.32 -11.91 -15.23
CA VAL A 172 12.42 -12.54 -16.21
C VAL A 172 13.18 -12.94 -17.48
N ALA A 173 14.05 -12.08 -18.01
CA ALA A 173 14.90 -12.43 -19.15
C ALA A 173 15.90 -13.54 -18.79
N THR A 174 16.35 -13.60 -17.54
CA THR A 174 17.28 -14.63 -17.06
C THR A 174 16.62 -15.99 -16.85
N PHE A 175 15.41 -16.04 -16.31
CA PHE A 175 14.78 -17.29 -15.85
C PHE A 175 13.62 -17.78 -16.71
N CYS A 176 13.01 -16.91 -17.52
CA CYS A 176 11.92 -17.27 -18.43
C CYS A 176 12.36 -17.38 -19.90
N ASN A 177 13.52 -16.81 -20.28
CA ASN A 177 14.05 -16.87 -21.65
C ASN A 177 15.31 -17.74 -21.73
N SER A 178 15.69 -18.14 -22.95
CA SER A 178 16.84 -19.02 -23.21
C SER A 178 18.20 -18.30 -23.29
N ASP A 179 18.21 -16.99 -23.52
CA ASP A 179 19.40 -16.24 -23.91
C ASP A 179 20.16 -15.64 -22.71
N VAL A 180 20.53 -16.51 -21.79
CA VAL A 180 21.21 -16.11 -20.55
C VAL A 180 22.66 -15.71 -20.80
N ASN A 181 23.06 -14.56 -20.26
CA ASN A 181 24.43 -14.03 -20.31
C ASN A 181 24.83 -13.29 -19.02
N ASP A 182 26.10 -12.91 -18.92
CA ASP A 182 26.72 -12.31 -17.73
C ASP A 182 26.35 -10.84 -17.48
N GLN A 183 25.74 -10.15 -18.45
CA GLN A 183 25.29 -8.76 -18.26
C GLN A 183 24.02 -8.68 -17.39
N GLN A 184 23.25 -9.77 -17.36
CA GLN A 184 21.95 -9.86 -16.70
C GLN A 184 22.02 -9.99 -15.18
N PHE A 185 23.20 -10.21 -14.61
CA PHE A 185 23.41 -10.30 -13.16
C PHE A 185 24.72 -9.62 -12.73
N CYS A 186 24.91 -9.46 -11.44
CA CYS A 186 26.22 -9.20 -10.84
C CYS A 186 26.38 -10.04 -9.57
N LEU A 187 27.61 -10.49 -9.35
CA LEU A 187 28.02 -11.16 -8.12
C LEU A 187 28.99 -10.23 -7.39
N ILE A 188 28.64 -9.83 -6.17
CA ILE A 188 29.46 -8.95 -5.34
C ILE A 188 29.83 -9.73 -4.08
N GLU A 189 31.10 -9.74 -3.72
CA GLU A 189 31.59 -10.39 -2.51
C GLU A 189 31.71 -9.36 -1.38
N ARG A 190 31.65 -9.83 -0.14
CA ARG A 190 31.62 -8.99 1.07
C ARG A 190 32.68 -7.89 1.06
N ASP A 191 33.91 -8.23 0.70
CA ASP A 191 35.06 -7.30 0.71
C ASP A 191 34.85 -6.15 -0.27
N ASP A 192 34.05 -6.35 -1.32
CA ASP A 192 33.75 -5.35 -2.34
C ASP A 192 32.49 -4.53 -2.02
N TYR A 193 31.71 -4.85 -0.99
CA TYR A 193 30.43 -4.17 -0.73
C TYR A 193 30.55 -2.67 -0.53
N VAL A 194 31.64 -2.19 0.07
CA VAL A 194 31.86 -0.75 0.27
C VAL A 194 32.23 -0.08 -1.05
N ALA A 195 33.15 -0.69 -1.83
CA ALA A 195 33.57 -0.16 -3.12
C ALA A 195 32.43 -0.19 -4.15
N GLN A 196 31.60 -1.23 -4.12
CA GLN A 196 30.46 -1.45 -5.01
C GLN A 196 29.12 -1.03 -4.40
N ALA A 197 29.11 -0.22 -3.34
CA ALA A 197 27.88 0.23 -2.68
C ALA A 197 26.93 0.96 -3.65
N HIS A 198 27.49 1.69 -4.62
CA HIS A 198 26.73 2.37 -5.66
C HIS A 198 25.97 1.39 -6.57
N VAL A 199 26.59 0.26 -6.93
CA VAL A 199 25.96 -0.82 -7.72
C VAL A 199 24.84 -1.46 -6.91
N ILE A 200 25.09 -1.81 -5.64
CA ILE A 200 24.05 -2.39 -4.76
C ILE A 200 22.85 -1.43 -4.65
N PHE A 201 23.11 -0.14 -4.45
CA PHE A 201 22.05 0.86 -4.38
C PHE A 201 21.28 0.99 -5.71
N GLU A 202 21.98 1.09 -6.84
CA GLU A 202 21.35 1.22 -8.15
C GLU A 202 20.44 0.02 -8.49
N GLN A 203 20.84 -1.18 -8.09
CA GLN A 203 20.12 -2.41 -8.42
C GLN A 203 19.05 -2.79 -7.40
N MET A 204 19.15 -2.35 -6.14
CA MET A 204 18.27 -2.85 -5.07
C MET A 204 17.50 -1.76 -4.30
N ALA A 205 17.82 -0.47 -4.47
CA ALA A 205 17.16 0.58 -3.70
C ALA A 205 15.68 0.71 -4.06
N ARG A 206 14.83 0.93 -3.05
CA ARG A 206 13.39 1.10 -3.25
C ARG A 206 13.07 2.19 -4.27
N VAL A 207 13.77 3.32 -4.19
CA VAL A 207 13.57 4.44 -5.13
C VAL A 207 13.88 4.10 -6.59
N LYS A 208 14.69 3.07 -6.83
CA LYS A 208 15.03 2.58 -8.19
C LYS A 208 14.04 1.54 -8.69
N LEU A 209 13.61 0.65 -7.81
CA LEU A 209 12.78 -0.52 -8.18
C LEU A 209 11.29 -0.29 -8.02
N ALA A 210 10.90 0.60 -7.12
CA ALA A 210 9.55 0.78 -6.63
C ALA A 210 9.27 2.26 -6.37
N ASP A 211 9.72 3.13 -7.29
CA ASP A 211 9.58 4.58 -7.17
C ASP A 211 8.14 4.93 -6.77
N THR A 212 8.01 5.49 -5.58
CA THR A 212 6.72 5.87 -5.02
C THR A 212 6.52 7.32 -5.38
N ALA A 213 5.52 7.58 -6.23
CA ALA A 213 4.98 8.91 -6.40
C ALA A 213 4.81 9.56 -5.01
N PRO A 214 5.21 10.83 -4.85
CA PRO A 214 5.00 11.51 -3.59
C PRO A 214 3.51 11.51 -3.25
N THR A 215 3.18 11.53 -1.95
CA THR A 215 1.78 11.50 -1.44
C THR A 215 0.88 12.54 -2.11
N ARG A 216 1.48 13.63 -2.57
CA ARG A 216 0.86 14.71 -3.33
C ARG A 216 1.83 15.15 -4.43
N ILE A 217 1.31 15.35 -5.63
CA ILE A 217 1.92 16.17 -6.68
C ILE A 217 1.04 17.39 -6.96
N ARG A 218 1.63 18.44 -7.52
CA ARG A 218 0.88 19.58 -8.09
C ARG A 218 0.46 19.29 -9.52
N SER A 219 -0.57 19.96 -10.01
CA SER A 219 -1.02 19.84 -11.40
C SER A 219 0.12 20.10 -12.39
N THR A 220 0.93 21.13 -12.15
CA THR A 220 2.12 21.48 -12.97
C THR A 220 3.27 20.47 -12.91
N GLN A 221 3.14 19.42 -12.10
CA GLN A 221 4.12 18.33 -12.03
C GLN A 221 3.60 17.05 -12.68
N LEU A 222 2.32 17.02 -13.09
CA LEU A 222 1.64 15.81 -13.55
C LEU A 222 2.34 15.19 -14.77
N ALA A 223 2.81 16.01 -15.72
CA ALA A 223 3.52 15.56 -16.91
C ALA A 223 4.86 14.85 -16.61
N ASN A 224 5.44 15.04 -15.41
CA ASN A 224 6.65 14.32 -15.00
C ASN A 224 6.36 12.84 -14.67
N TYR A 225 5.11 12.51 -14.38
CA TYR A 225 4.70 11.20 -13.87
C TYR A 225 3.77 10.46 -14.84
N VAL A 226 2.90 11.19 -15.53
CA VAL A 226 1.90 10.65 -16.45
C VAL A 226 2.05 11.36 -17.79
N ARG A 227 2.20 10.58 -18.86
CA ARG A 227 2.13 11.09 -20.23
C ARG A 227 0.72 10.93 -20.77
N ALA A 228 0.34 11.74 -21.76
CA ALA A 228 -0.96 11.64 -22.42
C ALA A 228 -1.28 10.21 -22.90
N GLY A 229 -0.31 9.52 -23.51
CA GLY A 229 -0.48 8.15 -24.00
C GLY A 229 -0.56 7.06 -22.93
N SER A 230 -0.16 7.36 -21.69
CA SER A 230 -0.22 6.43 -20.56
C SER A 230 -1.37 6.74 -19.60
N PHE A 231 -2.13 7.81 -19.84
CA PHE A 231 -3.29 8.17 -19.02
C PHE A 231 -4.42 7.17 -19.23
N THR A 232 -5.03 6.68 -18.15
CA THR A 232 -6.13 5.70 -18.22
C THR A 232 -7.44 6.27 -17.68
N ALA A 233 -7.42 6.84 -16.48
CA ALA A 233 -8.62 7.36 -15.84
C ALA A 233 -8.27 8.50 -14.87
N ALA A 234 -9.28 9.30 -14.54
CA ALA A 234 -9.21 10.26 -13.46
C ALA A 234 -10.43 10.13 -12.54
N TYR A 235 -10.29 10.52 -11.28
CA TYR A 235 -11.39 10.53 -10.32
C TYR A 235 -11.29 11.78 -9.45
N HIS A 236 -12.43 12.40 -9.14
CA HIS A 236 -12.46 13.37 -8.05
C HIS A 236 -12.16 12.68 -6.71
N GLY A 237 -11.64 13.48 -5.79
CA GLY A 237 -11.61 13.10 -4.40
C GLY A 237 -11.05 14.20 -3.53
N LEU A 238 -10.66 13.81 -2.32
CA LEU A 238 -10.30 14.73 -1.25
C LEU A 238 -9.14 14.16 -0.44
N LEU A 239 -8.21 15.04 -0.05
CA LEU A 239 -7.44 14.85 1.17
C LEU A 239 -8.24 15.48 2.32
N ILE A 240 -8.56 14.69 3.32
CA ILE A 240 -9.38 15.07 4.48
C ILE A 240 -8.48 15.05 5.71
N ASN A 241 -8.40 16.15 6.44
CA ASN A 241 -7.75 16.24 7.74
C ASN A 241 -8.81 16.51 8.82
N TYR A 242 -8.79 15.72 9.89
CA TYR A 242 -9.64 15.91 11.06
C TYR A 242 -8.82 16.41 12.25
N GLU A 243 -9.22 17.57 12.78
CA GLU A 243 -8.54 18.24 13.89
C GLU A 243 -9.45 18.38 15.11
N ALA A 244 -8.87 18.22 16.30
CA ALA A 244 -9.48 18.66 17.55
C ALA A 244 -9.14 20.14 17.74
N SER A 245 -10.11 21.01 17.47
CA SER A 245 -9.94 22.47 17.51
C SER A 245 -10.28 23.03 18.89
N GLY A 246 -9.50 24.00 19.35
CA GLY A 246 -9.65 24.65 20.65
C GLY A 246 -8.64 24.18 21.69
N SER A 247 -8.68 24.79 22.88
CA SER A 247 -7.77 24.48 23.97
C SER A 247 -8.12 23.12 24.61
N PRO A 248 -7.14 22.28 24.95
CA PRO A 248 -7.37 21.02 25.66
C PRO A 248 -7.90 21.21 27.09
N LEU A 249 -7.92 22.45 27.61
CA LEU A 249 -8.53 22.78 28.90
C LEU A 249 -10.07 22.90 28.83
N PHE A 250 -10.63 22.98 27.62
CA PHE A 250 -12.07 23.07 27.36
C PHE A 250 -12.52 21.94 26.43
N VAL A 251 -13.84 21.81 26.23
CA VAL A 251 -14.39 20.86 25.26
C VAL A 251 -13.95 21.29 23.86
N GLN A 252 -13.03 20.52 23.27
CA GLN A 252 -12.57 20.72 21.91
C GLN A 252 -13.67 20.36 20.91
N GLN A 253 -13.72 21.09 19.80
CA GLN A 253 -14.68 20.88 18.72
C GLN A 253 -14.01 20.21 17.52
N PRO A 254 -14.69 19.29 16.83
CA PRO A 254 -14.16 18.70 15.61
C PRO A 254 -14.11 19.74 14.50
N ARG A 255 -12.98 19.81 13.80
CA ARG A 255 -12.81 20.61 12.59
C ARG A 255 -12.38 19.70 11.45
N ILE A 256 -13.18 19.66 10.38
CA ILE A 256 -12.87 18.89 9.18
C ILE A 256 -12.34 19.85 8.12
N LEU A 257 -11.14 19.57 7.64
CA LEU A 257 -10.43 20.31 6.62
C LEU A 257 -10.39 19.47 5.36
N VAL A 258 -10.77 20.04 4.22
CA VAL A 258 -10.77 19.34 2.94
C VAL A 258 -9.89 20.05 1.93
N TYR A 259 -9.11 19.26 1.19
CA TYR A 259 -8.32 19.70 0.06
C TYR A 259 -8.83 18.96 -1.18
N PRO A 260 -9.44 19.66 -2.15
CA PRO A 260 -9.81 19.08 -3.44
C PRO A 260 -8.64 18.36 -4.09
N ALA A 261 -8.88 17.13 -4.55
CA ALA A 261 -7.89 16.29 -5.20
C ALA A 261 -8.43 15.72 -6.52
N ILE A 262 -7.52 15.43 -7.44
CA ILE A 262 -7.76 14.58 -8.61
C ILE A 262 -6.83 13.38 -8.49
N PHE A 263 -7.40 12.19 -8.51
CA PHE A 263 -6.64 10.95 -8.62
C PHE A 263 -6.47 10.62 -10.10
N VAL A 264 -5.23 10.49 -10.57
CA VAL A 264 -4.92 10.15 -11.96
C VAL A 264 -4.32 8.75 -12.01
N GLN A 265 -4.92 7.87 -12.79
CA GLN A 265 -4.46 6.51 -13.01
C GLN A 265 -3.70 6.40 -14.33
N ARG A 266 -2.54 5.75 -14.27
CA ARG A 266 -1.71 5.39 -15.41
C ARG A 266 -1.96 3.95 -15.86
N ASP A 267 -1.55 3.62 -17.08
CA ASP A 267 -1.71 2.30 -17.73
C ASP A 267 -1.11 1.12 -16.94
N ASP A 268 -0.11 1.36 -16.12
CA ASP A 268 0.47 0.38 -15.17
C ASP A 268 -0.26 0.32 -13.81
N ASN A 269 -1.46 0.91 -13.73
CA ASN A 269 -2.28 1.07 -12.52
C ASN A 269 -1.63 1.92 -11.42
N ALA A 270 -0.57 2.68 -11.71
CA ALA A 270 -0.06 3.66 -10.77
C ALA A 270 -1.10 4.78 -10.57
N LEU A 271 -1.40 5.08 -9.30
CA LEU A 271 -2.34 6.12 -8.89
C LEU A 271 -1.59 7.32 -8.32
N PHE A 272 -1.80 8.48 -8.91
CA PHE A 272 -1.19 9.74 -8.51
C PHE A 272 -2.24 10.67 -7.90
N THR A 273 -1.94 11.22 -6.72
CA THR A 273 -2.81 12.20 -6.04
C THR A 273 -2.37 13.61 -6.39
N VAL A 274 -3.17 14.32 -7.18
CA VAL A 274 -2.92 15.72 -7.56
C VAL A 274 -3.68 16.65 -6.63
N ILE A 275 -2.98 17.57 -5.97
CA ILE A 275 -3.57 18.62 -5.11
C ILE A 275 -2.78 19.92 -5.30
N ASP A 276 -3.44 21.00 -5.68
CA ASP A 276 -2.79 22.32 -5.81
C ASP A 276 -2.95 23.19 -4.56
N ALA A 277 -4.04 23.03 -3.83
CA ALA A 277 -4.36 23.87 -2.68
C ALA A 277 -3.36 23.67 -1.54
N GLU A 278 -2.84 24.77 -1.00
CA GLU A 278 -2.03 24.81 0.24
C GLU A 278 -2.89 25.15 1.46
N ILE A 279 -4.03 25.80 1.24
CA ILE A 279 -4.98 26.20 2.29
C ILE A 279 -6.20 25.29 2.18
N PRO A 280 -6.64 24.68 3.29
CA PRO A 280 -7.84 23.85 3.29
C PRO A 280 -9.11 24.68 3.16
N ILE A 281 -10.13 24.07 2.58
CA ILE A 281 -11.51 24.51 2.75
C ILE A 281 -12.01 23.87 4.05
N VAL A 282 -12.51 24.67 4.99
CA VAL A 282 -13.02 24.16 6.27
C VAL A 282 -14.48 23.75 6.05
N LEU A 283 -14.86 22.53 6.44
CA LEU A 283 -16.25 22.10 6.44
C LEU A 283 -17.08 23.02 7.35
N GLN A 284 -18.03 23.74 6.76
CA GLN A 284 -18.90 24.67 7.46
C GLN A 284 -20.36 24.50 7.05
N LEU A 285 -21.24 24.55 8.04
CA LEU A 285 -22.69 24.69 7.83
C LEU A 285 -23.02 26.17 7.71
N SER A 286 -23.76 26.53 6.67
CA SER A 286 -24.34 27.86 6.49
C SER A 286 -25.81 27.85 6.90
N ARG A 287 -26.40 29.02 7.15
CA ARG A 287 -27.85 29.16 7.33
C ARG A 287 -28.47 29.81 6.10
N THR A 288 -29.60 29.27 5.65
CA THR A 288 -30.45 29.91 4.64
C THR A 288 -31.22 31.08 5.25
N ASP A 289 -31.87 31.87 4.39
CA ASP A 289 -32.73 32.99 4.83
C ASP A 289 -33.89 32.52 5.72
N ASP A 290 -34.37 31.28 5.50
CA ASP A 290 -35.40 30.62 6.31
C ASP A 290 -34.87 30.07 7.65
N GLY A 291 -33.57 30.23 7.92
CA GLY A 291 -32.91 29.78 9.16
C GLY A 291 -32.47 28.31 9.16
N GLU A 292 -32.74 27.57 8.08
CA GLU A 292 -32.34 26.17 7.91
C GLU A 292 -30.84 26.04 7.67
N GLU A 293 -30.20 25.02 8.23
CA GLU A 293 -28.78 24.78 8.00
C GLU A 293 -28.54 23.97 6.72
N THR A 294 -27.53 24.37 5.95
CA THR A 294 -27.19 23.76 4.66
C THR A 294 -25.68 23.65 4.46
N LEU A 295 -25.26 22.60 3.75
CA LEU A 295 -23.89 22.44 3.26
C LEU A 295 -23.69 22.98 1.84
N ALA A 296 -24.74 23.44 1.15
CA ALA A 296 -24.66 23.82 -0.26
C ALA A 296 -23.54 24.86 -0.56
N PRO A 297 -23.35 25.94 0.23
CA PRO A 297 -22.24 26.87 -0.01
C PRO A 297 -20.85 26.21 0.07
N HIS A 298 -20.64 25.34 1.06
CA HIS A 298 -19.40 24.58 1.21
C HIS A 298 -19.18 23.61 0.03
N ILE A 299 -20.20 22.86 -0.36
CA ILE A 299 -20.11 21.92 -1.48
C ILE A 299 -19.79 22.66 -2.79
N ASN A 300 -20.39 23.82 -3.01
CA ASN A 300 -20.11 24.67 -4.17
C ASN A 300 -18.67 25.22 -4.16
N GLU A 301 -18.14 25.62 -3.00
CA GLU A 301 -16.74 26.05 -2.88
C GLU A 301 -15.77 24.92 -3.23
N VAL A 302 -16.00 23.72 -2.69
CA VAL A 302 -15.21 22.52 -3.01
C VAL A 302 -15.33 22.17 -4.50
N ALA A 303 -16.54 22.22 -5.06
CA ALA A 303 -16.78 21.92 -6.47
C ALA A 303 -16.04 22.90 -7.40
N ALA A 304 -16.07 24.21 -7.10
CA ALA A 304 -15.35 25.22 -7.87
C ALA A 304 -13.84 24.99 -7.83
N ALA A 305 -13.29 24.67 -6.66
CA ALA A 305 -11.88 24.37 -6.50
C ALA A 305 -11.47 23.06 -7.19
N ALA A 306 -12.30 22.02 -7.13
CA ALA A 306 -12.09 20.75 -7.83
C ALA A 306 -12.14 20.91 -9.36
N ALA A 307 -13.08 21.71 -9.88
CA ALA A 307 -13.18 22.02 -11.31
C ALA A 307 -11.95 22.79 -11.81
N LYS A 308 -11.46 23.77 -11.02
CA LYS A 308 -10.21 24.47 -11.33
C LYS A 308 -9.01 23.53 -11.39
N LEU A 309 -8.90 22.62 -10.42
CA LEU A 309 -7.83 21.61 -10.39
C LEU A 309 -7.89 20.66 -11.59
N LEU A 310 -9.09 20.17 -11.94
CA LEU A 310 -9.30 19.33 -13.13
C LEU A 310 -8.90 20.06 -14.42
N ALA A 311 -9.26 21.33 -14.55
CA ALA A 311 -8.87 22.16 -15.69
C ALA A 311 -7.34 22.32 -15.78
N SER A 312 -6.64 22.53 -14.66
CA SER A 312 -5.17 22.57 -14.63
C SER A 312 -4.56 21.24 -15.06
N CYS A 313 -5.06 20.10 -14.58
CA CYS A 313 -4.56 18.78 -14.99
C CYS A 313 -4.80 18.52 -16.48
N THR A 314 -5.97 18.91 -17.00
CA THR A 314 -6.33 18.82 -18.42
C THR A 314 -5.38 19.63 -19.28
N ALA A 315 -5.07 20.86 -18.86
CA ALA A 315 -4.12 21.73 -19.55
C ALA A 315 -2.70 21.16 -19.53
N GLU A 316 -2.24 20.63 -18.39
CA GLU A 316 -0.90 20.05 -18.25
C GLU A 316 -0.70 18.82 -19.14
N LEU A 317 -1.67 17.90 -19.21
CA LEU A 317 -1.56 16.70 -20.04
C LEU A 317 -1.96 16.93 -21.51
N ALA A 318 -2.50 18.10 -21.85
CA ALA A 318 -2.99 18.45 -23.18
C ALA A 318 -3.99 17.44 -23.76
N ILE A 319 -4.77 16.79 -22.90
CA ILE A 319 -5.85 15.87 -23.26
C ILE A 319 -7.11 16.20 -22.45
N PRO A 320 -8.33 15.99 -22.98
CA PRO A 320 -9.54 16.09 -22.19
C PRO A 320 -9.55 15.07 -21.05
N ILE A 321 -9.64 15.53 -19.81
CA ILE A 321 -9.79 14.66 -18.63
C ILE A 321 -11.22 14.77 -18.13
N GLN A 322 -11.89 13.63 -18.01
CA GLN A 322 -13.21 13.52 -17.39
C GLN A 322 -13.13 12.54 -16.21
N PRO A 323 -13.61 12.91 -15.02
CA PRO A 323 -13.67 11.99 -13.89
C PRO A 323 -14.60 10.80 -14.17
N SER A 324 -14.12 9.60 -13.90
CA SER A 324 -14.87 8.35 -13.98
C SER A 324 -15.75 8.11 -12.76
N GLY A 325 -16.72 7.19 -12.91
CA GLY A 325 -17.60 6.74 -11.84
C GLY A 325 -16.85 6.16 -10.64
N LEU A 326 -17.46 6.24 -9.46
CA LEU A 326 -16.88 5.65 -8.24
C LEU A 326 -16.80 4.12 -8.32
N ASP A 327 -17.72 3.50 -9.06
CA ASP A 327 -17.77 2.08 -9.39
C ASP A 327 -16.65 1.62 -10.34
N GLU A 328 -16.08 2.53 -11.13
CA GLU A 328 -14.93 2.26 -12.00
C GLU A 328 -13.58 2.32 -11.27
N PHE A 329 -13.49 2.97 -10.10
CA PHE A 329 -12.22 3.06 -9.35
C PHE A 329 -11.77 1.68 -8.85
N PRO A 330 -10.54 1.20 -9.10
CA PRO A 330 -10.12 -0.14 -8.65
C PRO A 330 -10.07 -0.31 -7.13
N GLY A 331 -10.05 0.78 -6.38
CA GLY A 331 -9.85 0.79 -4.93
C GLY A 331 -8.42 1.13 -4.56
N PHE A 332 -8.23 1.73 -3.38
CA PHE A 332 -6.91 1.88 -2.80
C PHE A 332 -6.35 0.52 -2.40
N PRO A 333 -5.02 0.33 -2.51
CA PRO A 333 -4.39 -0.91 -2.09
C PRO A 333 -4.56 -1.12 -0.57
N GLU A 334 -5.04 -2.30 -0.16
CA GLU A 334 -5.15 -2.64 1.26
C GLU A 334 -3.77 -2.66 1.93
N SER A 335 -3.55 -1.72 2.87
CA SER A 335 -2.32 -1.67 3.66
C SER A 335 -2.18 -2.79 4.69
N SER A 336 -3.30 -3.45 5.05
CA SER A 336 -3.36 -4.45 6.13
C SER A 336 -2.93 -5.86 5.74
N ALA A 337 -2.86 -6.21 4.45
CA ALA A 337 -2.55 -7.58 4.04
C ALA A 337 -1.09 -8.03 4.26
N VAL A 338 -0.18 -7.12 4.63
CA VAL A 338 1.22 -7.46 4.97
C VAL A 338 1.42 -7.59 6.49
N ALA A 339 0.48 -7.09 7.29
CA ALA A 339 0.59 -7.10 8.74
C ALA A 339 -0.16 -8.31 9.32
N ALA A 340 0.60 -9.35 9.65
CA ALA A 340 0.21 -10.59 10.33
C ALA A 340 -0.36 -11.71 9.43
N GLY A 341 0.50 -12.71 9.16
CA GLY A 341 0.01 -14.09 9.09
C GLY A 341 -0.72 -14.51 7.82
N GLY A 342 -0.24 -14.09 6.65
CA GLY A 342 -0.67 -14.66 5.38
C GLY A 342 -1.94 -14.02 4.80
N LEU A 343 -2.00 -14.05 3.47
CA LEU A 343 -3.18 -13.68 2.69
C LEU A 343 -4.33 -14.66 3.00
N ALA A 344 -5.11 -14.33 4.03
CA ALA A 344 -6.52 -14.68 4.03
C ALA A 344 -7.17 -13.73 3.02
N LEU A 345 -7.38 -14.22 1.80
CA LEU A 345 -8.33 -13.63 0.87
C LEU A 345 -9.71 -13.72 1.52
N GLY A 346 -10.08 -12.70 2.30
CA GLY A 346 -11.45 -12.21 2.23
C GLY A 346 -11.68 -11.67 0.82
N GLU A 347 -12.94 -11.55 0.40
CA GLU A 347 -13.21 -10.92 -0.89
C GLU A 347 -12.50 -9.56 -0.95
N PRO A 348 -11.73 -9.28 -2.02
CA PRO A 348 -10.97 -8.05 -2.14
C PRO A 348 -11.92 -6.88 -1.93
N ARG A 349 -11.75 -6.15 -0.83
CA ARG A 349 -12.63 -5.05 -0.52
C ARG A 349 -12.10 -3.81 -1.22
N LYS A 350 -12.89 -3.29 -2.16
CA LYS A 350 -12.64 -2.00 -2.80
C LYS A 350 -12.60 -0.90 -1.74
N LEU A 351 -11.39 -0.47 -1.37
CA LEU A 351 -11.20 0.63 -0.41
C LEU A 351 -11.35 1.97 -1.13
N LEU A 352 -12.35 2.76 -0.73
CA LEU A 352 -12.59 4.09 -1.28
C LEU A 352 -11.97 5.22 -0.45
N ILE A 353 -11.49 4.88 0.74
CA ILE A 353 -10.80 5.78 1.66
C ILE A 353 -9.55 5.08 2.20
N GLN A 354 -8.42 5.77 2.16
CA GLN A 354 -7.13 5.28 2.65
C GLN A 354 -6.55 6.27 3.67
N PRO A 355 -6.13 5.81 4.88
CA PRO A 355 -5.40 6.66 5.80
C PRO A 355 -4.03 7.06 5.24
N VAL A 356 -3.63 8.31 5.43
CA VAL A 356 -2.30 8.78 5.09
C VAL A 356 -1.32 8.31 6.16
N ARG A 357 -0.42 7.40 5.79
CA ARG A 357 0.45 6.69 6.75
C ARG A 357 1.32 7.61 7.60
N THR A 358 1.80 8.70 7.01
CA THR A 358 2.70 9.66 7.66
C THR A 358 1.97 10.72 8.47
N ALA A 359 0.63 10.78 8.39
CA ALA A 359 -0.16 11.84 9.00
C ALA A 359 -1.41 11.25 9.68
N PRO A 360 -1.44 11.14 11.03
CA PRO A 360 -2.63 10.66 11.72
C PRO A 360 -3.82 11.59 11.44
N ASN A 361 -5.04 11.04 11.48
CA ASN A 361 -6.28 11.77 11.17
C ASN A 361 -6.30 12.43 9.77
N ASN A 362 -5.50 11.91 8.83
CA ASN A 362 -5.56 12.32 7.43
C ASN A 362 -5.99 11.13 6.57
N TRP A 363 -6.88 11.36 5.61
CA TRP A 363 -7.35 10.34 4.69
C TRP A 363 -7.42 10.86 3.27
N LEU A 364 -7.05 10.02 2.32
CA LEU A 364 -7.38 10.16 0.91
C LEU A 364 -8.72 9.49 0.66
N ALA A 365 -9.64 10.20 0.03
CA ALA A 365 -10.99 9.73 -0.23
C ALA A 365 -11.33 9.94 -1.71
N VAL A 366 -11.60 8.86 -2.45
CA VAL A 366 -12.07 8.96 -3.84
C VAL A 366 -13.57 9.15 -3.84
N THR A 367 -14.07 10.07 -4.65
CA THR A 367 -15.51 10.41 -4.74
C THR A 367 -16.07 10.23 -6.15
N GLY A 368 -15.25 9.75 -7.09
CA GLY A 368 -15.66 9.40 -8.45
C GLY A 368 -15.95 10.65 -9.28
N THR A 369 -17.20 10.83 -9.70
CA THR A 369 -17.67 12.02 -10.44
C THR A 369 -18.06 13.18 -9.53
N LEU A 370 -18.23 12.95 -8.22
CA LEU A 370 -18.64 13.98 -7.28
C LEU A 370 -17.42 14.70 -6.69
N PRO A 371 -17.47 16.02 -6.47
CA PRO A 371 -16.35 16.75 -5.88
C PRO A 371 -16.19 16.54 -4.36
N HIS A 372 -17.20 15.96 -3.69
CA HIS A 372 -17.21 15.79 -2.24
C HIS A 372 -17.85 14.46 -1.81
N TYR A 373 -17.50 13.95 -0.62
CA TYR A 373 -18.05 12.69 -0.08
C TYR A 373 -19.42 12.84 0.58
N LEU A 374 -19.87 14.09 0.77
CA LEU A 374 -21.20 14.45 1.28
C LEU A 374 -22.00 15.09 0.16
N HIS A 375 -23.29 14.83 0.13
CA HIS A 375 -24.24 15.59 -0.66
C HIS A 375 -24.64 16.88 0.07
N GLU A 376 -25.11 17.87 -0.68
CA GLU A 376 -25.64 19.13 -0.12
C GLU A 376 -26.77 18.87 0.88
N ALA A 377 -27.65 17.93 0.53
CA ALA A 377 -28.71 17.39 1.37
C ALA A 377 -28.83 15.87 1.18
N PRO A 378 -29.43 15.14 2.14
CA PRO A 378 -29.75 13.73 1.95
C PRO A 378 -30.66 13.52 0.74
N VAL A 379 -30.46 12.43 0.00
CA VAL A 379 -31.24 12.11 -1.22
C VAL A 379 -32.72 11.82 -0.95
N LEU A 380 -33.11 11.70 0.31
CA LEU A 380 -34.49 11.55 0.75
C LEU A 380 -34.68 12.18 2.13
N GLN A 381 -35.94 12.45 2.50
CA GLN A 381 -36.28 12.95 3.82
C GLN A 381 -36.39 11.80 4.82
N CYS A 382 -35.57 11.83 5.87
CA CYS A 382 -35.49 10.77 6.86
C CYS A 382 -35.76 11.32 8.26
N ARG A 383 -36.85 10.86 8.88
CA ARG A 383 -37.23 11.27 10.25
C ARG A 383 -36.20 10.87 11.32
N PHE A 384 -35.37 9.86 11.03
CA PHE A 384 -34.39 9.31 11.97
C PHE A 384 -33.08 10.11 12.03
N HIS A 385 -33.09 11.34 11.52
CA HIS A 385 -32.12 12.38 11.87
C HIS A 385 -32.36 12.92 13.29
N ALA A 386 -33.57 12.75 13.83
CA ALA A 386 -33.90 13.06 15.22
C ALA A 386 -33.90 11.79 16.08
N TRP A 387 -33.22 11.85 17.21
CA TRP A 387 -33.09 10.74 18.15
C TRP A 387 -34.43 10.40 18.82
N SER A 388 -35.26 11.42 19.08
CA SER A 388 -36.61 11.26 19.62
C SER A 388 -37.49 10.38 18.72
N GLU A 389 -37.45 10.58 17.40
CA GLU A 389 -38.17 9.76 16.44
C GLU A 389 -37.70 8.31 16.45
N CYS A 390 -36.40 8.07 16.63
CA CYS A 390 -35.88 6.71 16.81
C CYS A 390 -36.32 6.09 18.15
N GLN A 391 -36.44 6.88 19.21
CA GLN A 391 -36.84 6.41 20.54
C GLN A 391 -38.29 5.89 20.53
N VAL A 392 -39.19 6.57 19.81
CA VAL A 392 -40.60 6.16 19.63
C VAL A 392 -40.70 4.74 19.05
N VAL A 393 -39.76 4.35 18.20
CA VAL A 393 -39.70 3.01 17.59
C VAL A 393 -38.65 2.09 18.23
N HIS A 394 -38.13 2.44 19.40
CA HIS A 394 -37.11 1.68 20.15
C HIS A 394 -35.84 1.34 19.35
N CYS A 395 -35.46 2.20 18.41
CA CYS A 395 -34.28 2.03 17.57
C CYS A 395 -33.28 3.20 17.70
N SER A 396 -33.33 3.94 18.80
CA SER A 396 -32.40 5.05 19.08
C SER A 396 -31.00 4.55 19.42
N ILE A 397 -29.97 5.23 18.91
CA ILE A 397 -28.59 4.91 19.31
C ILE A 397 -28.31 5.43 20.72
N GLY A 398 -27.93 4.53 21.61
CA GLY A 398 -27.59 4.86 23.00
C GLY A 398 -28.76 5.42 23.80
N ALA A 399 -28.45 5.93 25.00
CA ALA A 399 -29.45 6.42 25.95
C ALA A 399 -29.87 7.89 25.74
N ASN A 400 -29.07 8.68 25.03
CA ASN A 400 -29.29 10.12 24.86
C ASN A 400 -28.96 10.58 23.43
N ALA A 401 -29.59 11.68 23.01
CA ALA A 401 -29.28 12.38 21.77
C ALA A 401 -27.85 12.97 21.78
N VAL A 402 -27.25 13.07 20.60
CA VAL A 402 -25.95 13.75 20.42
C VAL A 402 -26.21 15.25 20.36
N ASN A 403 -26.05 15.95 21.47
CA ASN A 403 -26.38 17.39 21.57
C ASN A 403 -25.21 18.32 21.23
N SER A 404 -23.99 17.77 21.16
CA SER A 404 -22.78 18.51 20.81
C SER A 404 -21.88 17.67 19.91
N PRO A 405 -21.12 18.29 18.99
CA PRO A 405 -20.12 17.55 18.24
C PRO A 405 -19.09 16.88 19.17
N SER A 406 -18.52 15.76 18.74
CA SER A 406 -17.60 14.95 19.53
C SER A 406 -16.34 14.59 18.74
N ILE A 407 -15.18 14.82 19.37
CA ILE A 407 -13.86 14.38 18.88
C ILE A 407 -13.52 12.94 19.26
N ASP A 408 -14.18 12.44 20.30
CA ASP A 408 -13.99 11.11 20.85
C ASP A 408 -14.80 10.07 20.07
N ARG A 409 -14.35 8.82 20.11
CA ARG A 409 -15.04 7.71 19.42
C ARG A 409 -16.31 7.33 20.19
N PRO A 410 -17.48 7.23 19.53
CA PRO A 410 -17.71 7.47 18.10
C PRO A 410 -17.73 8.98 17.76
N ARG A 411 -16.91 9.37 16.78
CA ARG A 411 -16.83 10.76 16.31
C ARG A 411 -18.16 11.20 15.71
N ALA A 412 -18.53 12.45 15.97
CA ALA A 412 -19.74 13.05 15.42
C ALA A 412 -19.49 14.53 15.15
N PHE A 413 -19.53 14.92 13.88
CA PHE A 413 -19.55 16.32 13.47
C PHE A 413 -20.99 16.85 13.46
N PHE A 414 -21.91 16.08 12.88
CA PHE A 414 -23.33 16.41 12.87
C PHE A 414 -24.03 15.93 14.15
N ILE A 415 -24.73 16.85 14.81
CA ILE A 415 -25.52 16.61 16.02
C ILE A 415 -26.94 16.18 15.68
N ASP A 416 -27.70 15.79 16.70
CA ASP A 416 -29.10 15.41 16.56
C ASP A 416 -29.91 16.49 15.82
N THR A 417 -30.94 16.07 15.07
CA THR A 417 -31.82 16.90 14.21
C THR A 417 -31.16 17.48 12.96
N LYS A 418 -29.83 17.43 12.82
CA LYS A 418 -29.16 17.88 11.59
C LYS A 418 -29.43 16.91 10.43
N LEU A 419 -29.61 17.45 9.22
CA LEU A 419 -29.93 16.66 8.02
C LEU A 419 -28.89 15.57 7.72
N HIS A 420 -27.62 15.80 8.06
CA HIS A 420 -26.54 14.83 7.84
C HIS A 420 -26.33 13.90 9.02
N HIS A 421 -27.13 13.96 10.09
CA HIS A 421 -27.02 13.08 11.26
C HIS A 421 -27.88 11.82 11.11
N CYS A 422 -27.48 10.70 11.71
CA CYS A 422 -28.29 9.51 11.82
C CYS A 422 -28.27 8.96 13.25
N ALA A 423 -29.47 8.88 13.83
CA ALA A 423 -29.68 8.42 15.20
C ALA A 423 -30.21 6.97 15.30
N HIS A 424 -30.26 6.22 14.19
CA HIS A 424 -30.89 4.89 14.13
C HIS A 424 -29.90 3.73 14.38
N GLN A 425 -30.11 2.96 15.46
CA GLN A 425 -29.22 1.90 15.94
C GLN A 425 -29.05 0.77 14.93
N THR A 426 -30.15 0.27 14.35
CA THR A 426 -30.08 -0.78 13.33
C THR A 426 -29.24 -0.38 12.11
N VAL A 427 -29.30 0.89 11.69
CA VAL A 427 -28.46 1.39 10.58
C VAL A 427 -27.00 1.46 11.02
N ALA A 428 -26.73 1.94 12.24
CA ALA A 428 -25.38 1.98 12.80
C ALA A 428 -24.75 0.59 12.93
N ASP A 429 -25.50 -0.41 13.38
CA ASP A 429 -25.04 -1.80 13.51
C ASP A 429 -24.75 -2.41 12.14
N ARG A 430 -25.72 -2.32 11.21
CA ARG A 430 -25.57 -2.89 9.86
C ARG A 430 -24.43 -2.26 9.06
N ARG A 431 -24.11 -0.98 9.32
CA ARG A 431 -23.02 -0.28 8.63
C ARG A 431 -21.65 -0.43 9.32
N ALA A 432 -21.59 -1.06 10.50
CA ALA A 432 -20.41 -1.03 11.37
C ALA A 432 -19.10 -1.43 10.67
N ASP A 433 -19.18 -2.43 9.78
CA ASP A 433 -18.02 -2.97 9.08
C ASP A 433 -17.93 -2.51 7.62
N ARG A 434 -18.94 -1.81 7.09
CA ARG A 434 -18.99 -1.40 5.67
C ARG A 434 -18.80 0.10 5.44
N CYS A 435 -19.05 0.94 6.45
CA CYS A 435 -18.97 2.39 6.32
C CYS A 435 -17.53 2.89 6.10
N HIS A 436 -17.26 3.46 4.92
CA HIS A 436 -15.94 3.99 4.57
C HIS A 436 -15.52 5.22 5.41
N ILE A 437 -16.48 6.09 5.75
CA ILE A 437 -16.19 7.36 6.46
C ILE A 437 -16.24 7.24 7.99
N LYS A 438 -16.42 6.05 8.56
CA LYS A 438 -16.60 5.82 10.02
C LYS A 438 -15.48 6.44 10.87
N ALA A 439 -14.25 6.47 10.34
CA ALA A 439 -13.09 7.05 11.03
C ALA A 439 -13.09 8.59 11.06
N ILE A 440 -13.80 9.22 10.10
CA ILE A 440 -13.97 10.66 9.98
C ILE A 440 -15.20 11.07 10.82
N ASP A 441 -16.34 10.45 10.55
CA ASP A 441 -17.61 10.68 11.26
C ASP A 441 -18.43 9.38 11.28
N ALA A 442 -18.77 8.91 12.49
CA ALA A 442 -19.48 7.65 12.70
C ALA A 442 -21.01 7.80 12.71
N ARG A 443 -21.53 9.04 12.65
CA ARG A 443 -22.95 9.41 12.77
C ARG A 443 -23.55 9.98 11.48
N THR A 444 -22.74 10.22 10.45
CA THR A 444 -23.22 10.73 9.15
C THR A 444 -24.35 9.87 8.55
N CYS A 445 -25.41 10.47 8.04
CA CYS A 445 -26.51 9.79 7.37
C CYS A 445 -26.04 9.11 6.08
N CYS A 446 -26.40 7.83 5.89
CA CYS A 446 -26.02 7.09 4.68
C CYS A 446 -26.63 7.71 3.41
N LYS A 447 -27.81 8.34 3.51
CA LYS A 447 -28.47 9.01 2.38
C LYS A 447 -27.87 10.38 2.05
N ALA A 448 -26.98 10.90 2.91
CA ALA A 448 -26.24 12.13 2.68
C ALA A 448 -24.78 11.89 2.24
N CYS A 449 -24.40 10.63 1.99
CA CYS A 449 -23.03 10.20 1.75
C CYS A 449 -22.88 9.61 0.33
N ALA A 450 -21.88 10.07 -0.41
CA ALA A 450 -21.57 9.61 -1.76
C ALA A 450 -21.27 8.10 -1.84
N TYR A 451 -20.79 7.50 -0.74
CA TYR A 451 -20.48 6.07 -0.63
C TYR A 451 -21.70 5.18 -0.42
N HIS A 452 -22.92 5.72 -0.39
CA HIS A 452 -24.14 4.96 -0.17
C HIS A 452 -24.24 3.72 -1.08
N VAL A 453 -24.02 3.92 -2.39
CA VAL A 453 -24.14 2.88 -3.41
C VAL A 453 -23.04 1.82 -3.34
N SER A 454 -21.91 2.14 -2.70
CA SER A 454 -20.82 1.18 -2.45
C SER A 454 -21.00 0.44 -1.12
N CYS A 455 -21.68 1.05 -0.15
CA CYS A 455 -21.97 0.43 1.15
C CYS A 455 -23.20 -0.49 1.11
N TRP A 456 -24.15 -0.23 0.21
CA TRP A 456 -25.43 -0.93 0.18
C TRP A 456 -25.76 -1.35 -1.25
N SER A 457 -26.09 -2.61 -1.43
CA SER A 457 -26.77 -3.04 -2.66
C SER A 457 -28.13 -2.33 -2.80
N THR A 458 -28.67 -2.27 -4.01
CA THR A 458 -30.00 -1.69 -4.26
C THR A 458 -31.07 -2.34 -3.38
N ALA A 459 -31.05 -3.67 -3.22
CA ALA A 459 -31.97 -4.41 -2.37
C ALA A 459 -31.83 -4.05 -0.88
N GLU A 460 -30.60 -3.97 -0.37
CA GLU A 460 -30.36 -3.58 1.03
C GLU A 460 -30.76 -2.12 1.29
N SER A 461 -30.48 -1.22 0.35
CA SER A 461 -30.84 0.19 0.45
C SER A 461 -32.35 0.41 0.57
N LEU A 462 -33.15 -0.41 -0.11
CA LEU A 462 -34.62 -0.34 -0.06
C LEU A 462 -35.21 -0.79 1.28
N VAL A 463 -34.51 -1.65 2.02
CA VAL A 463 -34.94 -2.13 3.35
C VAL A 463 -34.33 -1.33 4.50
N LEU A 464 -33.60 -0.25 4.21
CA LEU A 464 -33.17 0.67 5.24
C LEU A 464 -34.38 1.45 5.78
N PRO A 465 -34.44 1.71 7.10
CA PRO A 465 -35.55 2.42 7.71
C PRO A 465 -35.57 3.93 7.37
N CYS A 466 -34.85 4.39 6.36
CA CYS A 466 -34.63 5.81 6.11
C CYS A 466 -35.87 6.55 5.55
N GLY A 467 -36.93 5.85 5.16
CA GLY A 467 -38.10 6.43 4.50
C GLY A 467 -38.04 6.27 2.97
N THR A 468 -39.13 6.68 2.32
CA THR A 468 -39.30 6.69 0.84
C THR A 468 -39.30 8.10 0.31
#